data_AF-A0A3P4FVQ5-F1
#
_entry.id   AF-A0A3P4FVQ5-F1
#
_cell.length_a   1.000
_cell.length_b   1.000
_cell.length_c   1.000
_cell.angle_alpha   90.00
_cell.angle_beta   90.00
_cell.angle_gamma   90.00
#
_symmetry.space_group_name_H-M   'P 1'
#
loop_
_entity.id
_entity.type
_entity.pdbx_description
1 polymer ?
#
loop_
_entity_poly.entity_id
_entity_poly.type
_entity_poly.pdbx_seq_one_letter_code
_entity_poly.pdbx_strand_id
1 'polypeptide(L)'
;MYLTDNIIKLSNKIGQRVYTVVSEMSIEAWITKEPQPFVYRRSGAYQKLTIGSDWGQLFDCAWMRVYGKRPADKFRHKLVALVDIGGEGLIVDKNGSPICGITNKASSYGVPPDKPGKWVVDLSLVSENDEVEFWIDAACNDLFGYVTNGGIITDVHIATCNQLLKSLYYDVEVLFDWINDGQKFESIHPKGIIPEKIITKRSERTDEIIRILEYIDNTLITFSNEEIIKCQIAIQSIISKTIILQSSGLWLLVMPI
;
A
#
# COMPACT_ATOMS: atom_id res chain seq x y z
N MET A 1 -14.26 9.92 22.16
CA MET A 1 -13.67 11.04 21.40
C MET A 1 -14.40 11.11 20.06
N TYR A 2 -14.88 12.27 19.64
CA TYR A 2 -15.56 12.44 18.34
C TYR A 2 -14.64 13.22 17.40
N LEU A 3 -14.10 12.53 16.40
CA LEU A 3 -13.48 13.17 15.24
C LEU A 3 -14.58 13.54 14.25
N THR A 4 -14.42 14.62 13.49
CA THR A 4 -15.35 14.95 12.42
C THR A 4 -15.19 13.95 11.25
N ASP A 5 -16.26 13.75 10.48
CA ASP A 5 -16.25 12.80 9.35
C ASP A 5 -15.17 13.12 8.31
N ASN A 6 -14.87 14.41 8.10
CA ASN A 6 -13.82 14.85 7.17
C ASN A 6 -12.44 14.37 7.63
N ILE A 7 -12.16 14.48 8.93
CA ILE A 7 -10.89 14.03 9.50
C ILE A 7 -10.78 12.51 9.43
N ILE A 8 -11.83 11.78 9.79
CA ILE A 8 -11.86 10.31 9.68
C ILE A 8 -11.56 9.83 8.24
N LYS A 9 -11.93 10.62 7.23
CA LYS A 9 -11.74 10.29 5.81
C LYS A 9 -10.45 10.88 5.21
N LEU A 10 -9.65 11.62 5.98
CA LEU A 10 -8.50 12.37 5.46
C LEU A 10 -7.45 11.45 4.82
N SER A 11 -7.05 10.36 5.49
CA SER A 11 -6.11 9.37 4.92
C SER A 11 -6.61 8.83 3.59
N ASN A 12 -7.90 8.48 3.49
CA ASN A 12 -8.50 8.00 2.24
C ASN A 12 -8.48 9.08 1.14
N LYS A 13 -8.81 10.34 1.48
CA LYS A 13 -8.78 11.48 0.55
C LYS A 13 -7.38 11.69 -0.03
N ILE A 14 -6.34 11.58 0.79
CA ILE A 14 -4.93 11.68 0.38
C ILE A 14 -4.51 10.45 -0.44
N GLY A 15 -4.76 9.25 0.09
CA GLY A 15 -4.33 7.97 -0.50
C GLY A 15 -4.84 7.75 -1.93
N GLN A 16 -6.10 8.11 -2.20
CA GLN A 16 -6.71 8.02 -3.54
C GLN A 16 -6.02 8.89 -4.61
N ARG A 17 -5.20 9.86 -4.21
CA ARG A 17 -4.50 10.79 -5.11
C ARG A 17 -3.00 10.54 -5.20
N VAL A 18 -2.48 9.57 -4.44
CA VAL A 18 -1.05 9.21 -4.48
C VAL A 18 -0.67 8.68 -5.86
N TYR A 19 -1.55 7.88 -6.46
CA TYR A 19 -1.35 7.32 -7.79
C TYR A 19 -2.38 7.86 -8.77
N THR A 20 -1.97 8.05 -10.02
CA THR A 20 -2.87 8.43 -11.11
C THR A 20 -2.53 7.57 -12.31
N VAL A 21 -3.50 6.78 -12.79
CA VAL A 21 -3.33 5.92 -13.97
C VAL A 21 -3.14 6.80 -15.20
N VAL A 22 -2.17 6.44 -16.03
CA VAL A 22 -1.80 7.17 -17.25
C VAL A 22 -1.70 6.28 -18.48
N SER A 23 -1.64 4.96 -18.31
CA SER A 23 -1.66 4.01 -19.42
C SER A 23 -2.10 2.62 -18.96
N GLU A 24 -2.81 1.90 -19.80
CA GLU A 24 -3.22 0.51 -19.58
C GLU A 24 -2.09 -0.46 -19.96
N MET A 25 -1.98 -1.59 -19.25
CA MET A 25 -1.13 -2.71 -19.66
C MET A 25 -1.99 -3.94 -19.96
N SER A 26 -1.42 -4.89 -20.71
CA SER A 26 -2.04 -6.18 -21.01
C SER A 26 -1.50 -7.27 -20.10
N ILE A 27 -2.33 -8.27 -19.81
CA ILE A 27 -1.97 -9.45 -19.03
C ILE A 27 -2.48 -10.74 -19.70
N GLU A 28 -1.61 -11.73 -19.74
CA GLU A 28 -1.88 -13.08 -20.23
C GLU A 28 -1.31 -14.08 -19.22
N ALA A 29 -1.95 -15.23 -19.05
CA ALA A 29 -1.55 -16.23 -18.08
C ALA A 29 -1.52 -17.64 -18.66
N TRP A 30 -0.66 -18.48 -18.09
CA TRP A 30 -0.60 -19.93 -18.30
C TRP A 30 -0.78 -20.62 -16.97
N ILE A 31 -2.00 -21.09 -16.72
CA ILE A 31 -2.45 -21.59 -15.42
C ILE A 31 -2.11 -23.08 -15.27
N THR A 32 -1.60 -23.46 -14.10
CA THR A 32 -1.23 -24.84 -13.73
C THR A 32 -1.71 -25.17 -12.32
N LYS A 33 -1.81 -26.47 -12.01
CA LYS A 33 -2.17 -26.93 -10.66
C LYS A 33 -1.01 -26.97 -9.68
N GLU A 34 0.21 -27.00 -10.20
CA GLU A 34 1.45 -27.02 -9.44
C GLU A 34 2.41 -25.99 -10.03
N PRO A 35 3.32 -25.41 -9.24
CA PRO A 35 4.27 -24.42 -9.71
C PRO A 35 5.19 -25.01 -10.78
N GLN A 36 5.57 -24.18 -11.75
CA GLN A 36 6.46 -24.58 -12.85
C GLN A 36 7.68 -23.68 -12.87
N PRO A 37 8.87 -24.18 -13.22
CA PRO A 37 10.03 -23.33 -13.44
C PRO A 37 9.82 -22.42 -14.67
N PHE A 38 10.50 -21.27 -14.70
CA PHE A 38 10.36 -20.24 -15.75
C PHE A 38 10.56 -20.76 -17.19
N VAL A 39 11.37 -21.81 -17.37
CA VAL A 39 11.56 -22.47 -18.67
C VAL A 39 10.25 -23.04 -19.24
N TYR A 40 9.29 -23.37 -18.38
CA TYR A 40 7.96 -23.86 -18.73
C TYR A 40 6.85 -22.81 -18.55
N ARG A 41 7.18 -21.50 -18.48
CA ARG A 41 6.21 -20.41 -18.26
C ARG A 41 5.06 -20.29 -19.26
N ARG A 42 5.07 -21.09 -20.34
CA ARG A 42 4.01 -21.15 -21.35
C ARG A 42 3.35 -22.53 -21.49
N SER A 43 3.56 -23.44 -20.54
CA SER A 43 3.06 -24.82 -20.62
C SER A 43 1.64 -25.02 -20.06
N GLY A 44 1.13 -24.06 -19.30
CA GLY A 44 -0.19 -24.14 -18.65
C GLY A 44 -1.37 -23.86 -19.59
N ALA A 45 -2.58 -23.92 -19.03
CA ALA A 45 -3.79 -23.51 -19.72
C ALA A 45 -3.75 -21.99 -19.98
N TYR A 46 -3.66 -21.61 -21.25
CA TYR A 46 -3.56 -20.21 -21.65
C TYR A 46 -4.89 -19.47 -21.44
N GLN A 47 -4.80 -18.27 -20.86
CA GLN A 47 -5.91 -17.35 -20.72
C GLN A 47 -5.43 -15.91 -20.94
N LYS A 48 -6.18 -15.15 -21.75
CA LYS A 48 -6.04 -13.69 -21.79
C LYS A 48 -6.89 -13.09 -20.68
N LEU A 49 -6.30 -12.26 -19.84
CA LEU A 49 -6.93 -11.74 -18.63
C LEU A 49 -7.25 -10.24 -18.78
N THR A 50 -8.23 -9.79 -18.01
CA THR A 50 -8.62 -8.39 -17.88
C THR A 50 -8.89 -8.06 -16.42
N ILE A 51 -8.90 -6.78 -16.08
CA ILE A 51 -9.30 -6.35 -14.73
C ILE A 51 -10.75 -6.78 -14.48
N GLY A 52 -10.99 -7.31 -13.28
CA GLY A 52 -12.26 -7.92 -12.88
C GLY A 52 -12.35 -9.43 -13.17
N SER A 53 -11.43 -10.01 -13.94
CA SER A 53 -11.35 -11.46 -14.13
C SER A 53 -10.73 -12.13 -12.90
N ASP A 54 -11.33 -13.23 -12.44
CA ASP A 54 -10.59 -14.26 -11.71
C ASP A 54 -9.74 -15.10 -12.67
N TRP A 55 -8.67 -15.70 -12.15
CA TRP A 55 -7.74 -16.49 -12.98
C TRP A 55 -7.48 -17.90 -12.44
N GLY A 56 -7.98 -18.27 -11.27
CA GLY A 56 -7.70 -19.59 -10.70
C GLY A 56 -8.43 -19.86 -9.39
N GLN A 57 -8.41 -21.12 -8.97
CA GLN A 57 -8.88 -21.56 -7.65
C GLN A 57 -7.76 -21.45 -6.61
N LEU A 58 -8.09 -21.59 -5.32
CA LEU A 58 -7.10 -21.59 -4.24
C LEU A 58 -5.93 -22.55 -4.54
N PHE A 59 -4.71 -22.02 -4.49
CA PHE A 59 -3.43 -22.66 -4.81
C PHE A 59 -3.17 -23.00 -6.28
N ASP A 60 -4.04 -22.62 -7.21
CA ASP A 60 -3.67 -22.65 -8.62
C ASP A 60 -2.46 -21.71 -8.84
N CYS A 61 -1.51 -22.17 -9.64
CA CYS A 61 -0.33 -21.40 -10.02
C CYS A 61 -0.53 -20.84 -11.43
N ALA A 62 0.20 -19.78 -11.76
CA ALA A 62 0.27 -19.32 -13.13
C ALA A 62 1.60 -18.63 -13.39
N TRP A 63 2.11 -18.78 -14.61
CA TRP A 63 3.02 -17.78 -15.15
C TRP A 63 2.19 -16.72 -15.87
N MET A 64 2.32 -15.47 -15.46
CA MET A 64 1.63 -14.35 -16.09
C MET A 64 2.62 -13.44 -16.80
N ARG A 65 2.32 -13.05 -18.04
CA ARG A 65 3.07 -12.03 -18.77
C ARG A 65 2.29 -10.73 -18.68
N VAL A 66 2.94 -9.68 -18.17
CA VAL A 66 2.41 -8.33 -18.19
C VAL A 66 3.25 -7.49 -19.14
N TYR A 67 2.59 -6.77 -20.05
CA TYR A 67 3.28 -6.00 -21.08
C TYR A 67 2.51 -4.75 -21.49
N GLY A 68 3.25 -3.74 -21.95
CA GLY A 68 2.69 -2.47 -22.39
C GLY A 68 3.75 -1.55 -22.94
N LYS A 69 3.37 -0.29 -23.16
CA LYS A 69 4.28 0.77 -23.60
C LYS A 69 4.27 1.92 -22.62
N ARG A 70 5.44 2.48 -22.37
CA ARG A 70 5.57 3.70 -21.60
C ARG A 70 4.81 4.82 -22.34
N PRO A 71 3.98 5.61 -21.64
CA PRO A 71 3.34 6.77 -22.26
C PRO A 71 4.42 7.76 -22.74
N ALA A 72 4.21 8.34 -23.93
CA ALA A 72 5.15 9.29 -24.54
C ALA A 72 5.18 10.65 -23.83
N ASP A 73 4.11 10.97 -23.08
CA ASP A 73 3.99 12.21 -22.33
C ASP A 73 5.05 12.31 -21.22
N LYS A 74 5.48 13.54 -20.95
CA LYS A 74 6.36 13.82 -19.82
C LYS A 74 5.53 14.06 -18.57
N PHE A 75 5.72 13.20 -17.58
CA PHE A 75 5.07 13.34 -16.28
C PHE A 75 6.00 14.00 -15.28
N ARG A 76 5.44 14.90 -14.46
CA ARG A 76 6.14 15.50 -13.32
C ARG A 76 6.61 14.44 -12.32
N HIS A 77 5.80 13.42 -12.13
CA HIS A 77 5.97 12.38 -11.12
C HIS A 77 6.54 11.10 -11.72
N LYS A 78 7.24 10.31 -10.90
CA LYS A 78 7.81 9.03 -11.31
C LYS A 78 6.71 8.08 -11.78
N LEU A 79 6.99 7.31 -12.83
CA LEU A 79 6.10 6.25 -13.28
C LEU A 79 6.34 4.95 -12.50
N VAL A 80 5.26 4.25 -12.22
CA VAL A 80 5.21 2.94 -11.55
C VAL A 80 4.25 2.04 -12.32
N ALA A 81 4.44 0.72 -12.22
CA ALA A 81 3.42 -0.25 -12.60
C ALA A 81 2.60 -0.60 -11.34
N LEU A 82 1.27 -0.50 -11.46
CA LEU A 82 0.31 -0.97 -10.47
C LEU A 82 -0.14 -2.37 -10.90
N VAL A 83 0.14 -3.36 -10.05
CA VAL A 83 -0.07 -4.77 -10.35
C VAL A 83 -0.68 -5.44 -9.12
N ASP A 84 -1.96 -5.76 -9.21
CA ASP A 84 -2.67 -6.57 -8.23
C ASP A 84 -3.47 -7.64 -8.98
N ILE A 85 -2.98 -8.87 -8.87
CA ILE A 85 -3.55 -10.04 -9.52
C ILE A 85 -4.50 -10.81 -8.59
N GLY A 86 -4.82 -10.29 -7.40
CA GLY A 86 -5.73 -10.98 -6.48
C GLY A 86 -5.12 -12.20 -5.77
N GLY A 87 -3.81 -12.41 -5.87
CA GLY A 87 -3.01 -13.41 -5.15
C GLY A 87 -1.57 -12.95 -4.92
N GLU A 88 -0.70 -13.86 -4.47
CA GLU A 88 0.73 -13.63 -4.34
C GLU A 88 1.45 -13.77 -5.69
N GLY A 89 2.61 -13.12 -5.82
CA GLY A 89 3.46 -13.38 -6.96
C GLY A 89 4.91 -12.92 -6.81
N LEU A 90 5.80 -13.54 -7.58
CA LEU A 90 7.17 -13.07 -7.79
C LEU A 90 7.30 -12.47 -9.19
N ILE A 91 7.60 -11.17 -9.24
CA ILE A 91 7.94 -10.50 -10.50
C ILE A 91 9.37 -10.84 -10.88
N VAL A 92 9.53 -11.26 -12.13
CA VAL A 92 10.81 -11.51 -12.78
C VAL A 92 10.90 -10.75 -14.09
N ASP A 93 12.11 -10.44 -14.54
CA ASP A 93 12.33 -9.83 -15.85
C ASP A 93 11.98 -10.80 -17.02
N LYS A 94 12.11 -10.33 -18.26
CA LYS A 94 11.88 -11.14 -19.47
C LYS A 94 12.74 -12.41 -19.57
N ASN A 95 13.83 -12.49 -18.81
CA ASN A 95 14.76 -13.61 -18.78
C ASN A 95 14.55 -14.53 -17.56
N GLY A 96 13.63 -14.19 -16.66
CA GLY A 96 13.35 -14.96 -15.44
C GLY A 96 14.18 -14.55 -14.22
N SER A 97 14.88 -13.41 -14.27
CA SER A 97 15.65 -12.89 -13.13
C SER A 97 14.72 -12.20 -12.12
N PRO A 98 14.76 -12.57 -10.82
CA PRO A 98 13.89 -11.98 -9.80
C PRO A 98 14.05 -10.47 -9.62
N ILE A 99 12.93 -9.76 -9.50
CA ILE A 99 12.87 -8.31 -9.24
C ILE A 99 12.26 -8.06 -7.85
N CYS A 100 11.00 -8.47 -7.63
CA CYS A 100 10.33 -8.28 -6.36
C CYS A 100 9.08 -9.16 -6.19
N GLY A 101 8.75 -9.51 -4.95
CA GLY A 101 7.43 -10.08 -4.63
C GLY A 101 6.32 -9.02 -4.65
N ILE A 102 5.10 -9.46 -4.98
CA ILE A 102 3.84 -8.72 -4.87
C ILE A 102 2.84 -9.51 -4.03
N THR A 103 1.96 -8.77 -3.34
CA THR A 103 0.92 -9.29 -2.43
C THR A 103 -0.35 -8.48 -2.70
N ASN A 104 -1.49 -9.17 -2.82
CA ASN A 104 -2.75 -8.56 -3.24
C ASN A 104 -3.26 -7.47 -2.28
N LYS A 105 -4.02 -6.50 -2.80
CA LYS A 105 -4.62 -5.42 -1.97
C LYS A 105 -5.70 -5.92 -1.03
N ALA A 106 -6.30 -7.07 -1.35
CA ALA A 106 -7.36 -7.69 -0.57
C ALA A 106 -6.83 -8.66 0.49
N SER A 107 -5.51 -8.75 0.70
CA SER A 107 -4.90 -9.58 1.73
C SER A 107 -5.63 -9.42 3.07
N SER A 108 -5.92 -10.55 3.69
CA SER A 108 -6.53 -10.70 5.01
C SER A 108 -5.56 -10.36 6.14
N TYR A 109 -4.27 -10.23 5.84
CA TYR A 109 -3.32 -9.71 6.81
C TYR A 109 -3.55 -8.21 7.00
N GLY A 110 -3.74 -7.81 8.24
CA GLY A 110 -4.15 -6.45 8.59
C GLY A 110 -5.66 -6.24 8.40
N VAL A 111 -6.31 -5.74 9.44
CA VAL A 111 -7.70 -5.26 9.36
C VAL A 111 -7.62 -3.85 8.79
N PRO A 112 -8.47 -3.47 7.80
CA PRO A 112 -8.54 -2.08 7.33
C PRO A 112 -8.49 -1.09 8.52
N PRO A 113 -7.57 -0.12 8.52
CA PRO A 113 -6.79 0.39 7.38
C PRO A 113 -5.46 -0.33 7.09
N ASP A 114 -4.99 -1.22 7.96
CA ASP A 114 -3.72 -1.92 7.77
C ASP A 114 -3.87 -2.98 6.69
N LYS A 115 -3.26 -2.77 5.51
CA LYS A 115 -3.19 -3.80 4.47
C LYS A 115 -1.76 -3.84 3.93
N PRO A 116 -1.03 -4.95 4.07
CA PRO A 116 0.39 -5.08 3.68
C PRO A 116 0.55 -5.26 2.16
N GLY A 117 -0.47 -4.94 1.36
CA GLY A 117 -0.47 -5.19 -0.07
C GLY A 117 0.75 -4.55 -0.72
N LYS A 118 1.51 -5.34 -1.46
CA LYS A 118 2.67 -4.88 -2.23
C LYS A 118 2.33 -5.03 -3.71
N TRP A 119 1.85 -3.96 -4.30
CA TRP A 119 1.28 -3.96 -5.65
C TRP A 119 1.86 -2.84 -6.53
N VAL A 120 2.90 -2.18 -6.05
CA VAL A 120 3.57 -1.07 -6.74
C VAL A 120 4.96 -1.50 -7.14
N VAL A 121 5.21 -1.49 -8.44
CA VAL A 121 6.47 -1.90 -9.05
C VAL A 121 7.14 -0.67 -9.64
N ASP A 122 8.42 -0.49 -9.35
CA ASP A 122 9.21 0.57 -9.97
C ASP A 122 9.33 0.30 -11.47
N LEU A 123 8.78 1.19 -12.30
CA LEU A 123 8.74 0.97 -13.75
C LEU A 123 10.16 0.84 -14.32
N SER A 124 11.15 1.51 -13.72
CA SER A 124 12.55 1.43 -14.18
C SER A 124 13.19 0.05 -14.05
N LEU A 125 12.63 -0.84 -13.23
CA LEU A 125 13.11 -2.21 -13.07
C LEU A 125 12.53 -3.18 -14.11
N VAL A 126 11.44 -2.79 -14.77
CA VAL A 126 10.64 -3.64 -15.67
C VAL A 126 10.45 -3.03 -17.06
N SER A 127 11.12 -1.91 -17.34
CA SER A 127 11.07 -1.21 -18.62
C SER A 127 12.42 -1.24 -19.33
N GLU A 128 12.39 -1.44 -20.64
CA GLU A 128 13.54 -1.28 -21.53
C GLU A 128 13.13 -0.33 -22.67
N ASN A 129 13.79 0.83 -22.76
CA ASN A 129 13.37 1.94 -23.62
C ASN A 129 11.90 2.36 -23.32
N ASP A 130 11.03 2.29 -24.32
CA ASP A 130 9.60 2.59 -24.22
C ASP A 130 8.74 1.34 -24.02
N GLU A 131 9.35 0.15 -23.93
CA GLU A 131 8.63 -1.11 -23.71
C GLU A 131 8.66 -1.48 -22.23
N VAL A 132 7.54 -2.02 -21.76
CA VAL A 132 7.41 -2.58 -20.42
C VAL A 132 7.03 -4.03 -20.60
N GLU A 133 7.83 -4.94 -20.09
CA GLU A 133 7.53 -6.36 -20.09
C GLU A 133 8.16 -7.05 -18.88
N PHE A 134 7.36 -7.81 -18.15
CA PHE A 134 7.81 -8.66 -17.06
C PHE A 134 6.89 -9.88 -16.92
N TRP A 135 7.36 -10.86 -16.16
CA TRP A 135 6.62 -12.06 -15.84
C TRP A 135 6.34 -12.15 -14.34
N ILE A 136 5.27 -12.84 -13.99
CA ILE A 136 4.87 -13.08 -12.61
C ILE A 136 4.77 -14.60 -12.42
N ASP A 137 5.54 -15.14 -11.48
CA ASP A 137 5.28 -16.47 -10.90
C ASP A 137 4.17 -16.29 -9.87
N ALA A 138 2.93 -16.56 -10.25
CA ALA A 138 1.74 -16.24 -9.50
C ALA A 138 1.19 -17.47 -8.78
N ALA A 139 0.65 -17.24 -7.58
CA ALA A 139 -0.07 -18.25 -6.82
C ALA A 139 -1.40 -17.67 -6.31
N CYS A 140 -2.49 -18.40 -6.55
CA CYS A 140 -3.84 -17.96 -6.19
C CYS A 140 -4.08 -18.25 -4.71
N ASN A 141 -3.41 -17.49 -3.87
CA ASN A 141 -3.50 -17.49 -2.42
C ASN A 141 -3.07 -16.13 -1.89
N ASP A 142 -3.43 -15.86 -0.64
CA ASP A 142 -2.88 -14.81 0.19
C ASP A 142 -1.71 -15.37 1.02
N LEU A 143 -1.04 -14.52 1.79
CA LEU A 143 0.09 -14.84 2.68
C LEU A 143 -0.13 -16.04 3.60
N PHE A 144 -1.39 -16.33 3.97
CA PHE A 144 -1.75 -17.40 4.91
C PHE A 144 -2.59 -18.53 4.28
N GLY A 145 -2.63 -18.62 2.94
CA GLY A 145 -3.25 -19.76 2.26
C GLY A 145 -4.77 -19.73 2.15
N TYR A 146 -5.36 -18.53 2.17
CA TYR A 146 -6.77 -18.30 1.81
C TYR A 146 -6.84 -17.32 0.64
N VAL A 147 -7.95 -17.22 -0.08
CA VAL A 147 -8.15 -16.19 -1.11
C VAL A 147 -9.39 -15.39 -0.74
N THR A 148 -9.22 -14.14 -0.34
CA THR A 148 -10.31 -13.26 0.12
C THR A 148 -11.18 -12.73 -1.02
N ASN A 149 -10.61 -12.55 -2.21
CA ASN A 149 -11.27 -11.91 -3.34
C ASN A 149 -11.27 -12.78 -4.62
N GLY A 150 -11.28 -14.11 -4.46
CA GLY A 150 -11.36 -15.08 -5.56
C GLY A 150 -10.29 -15.00 -6.65
N GLY A 151 -9.10 -14.45 -6.40
CA GLY A 151 -8.08 -14.29 -7.44
C GLY A 151 -8.44 -13.22 -8.48
N ILE A 152 -9.31 -12.27 -8.12
CA ILE A 152 -9.74 -11.21 -9.05
C ILE A 152 -8.59 -10.21 -9.26
N ILE A 153 -8.26 -9.96 -10.52
CA ILE A 153 -7.33 -8.91 -10.93
C ILE A 153 -7.98 -7.54 -10.74
N THR A 154 -7.31 -6.65 -10.03
CA THR A 154 -7.81 -5.29 -9.73
C THR A 154 -6.98 -4.20 -10.39
N ASP A 155 -5.70 -4.45 -10.66
CA ASP A 155 -4.80 -3.46 -11.25
C ASP A 155 -3.79 -4.10 -12.20
N VAL A 156 -3.71 -3.58 -13.43
CA VAL A 156 -2.65 -3.86 -14.41
C VAL A 156 -2.42 -2.60 -15.25
N HIS A 157 -1.78 -1.59 -14.66
CA HIS A 157 -1.64 -0.26 -15.28
C HIS A 157 -0.29 0.39 -15.04
N ILE A 158 0.07 1.37 -15.87
CA ILE A 158 1.10 2.35 -15.58
C ILE A 158 0.45 3.57 -14.93
N ALA A 159 1.02 4.02 -13.82
CA ALA A 159 0.58 5.20 -13.08
C ALA A 159 1.74 6.14 -12.76
N THR A 160 1.43 7.40 -12.50
CA THR A 160 2.34 8.31 -11.82
C THR A 160 2.23 8.16 -10.31
N CYS A 161 3.33 8.26 -9.57
CA CYS A 161 3.37 8.26 -8.10
C CYS A 161 3.80 9.64 -7.57
N ASN A 162 2.88 10.35 -6.91
CA ASN A 162 3.21 11.59 -6.20
C ASN A 162 3.90 11.26 -4.87
N GLN A 163 5.23 11.20 -4.90
CA GLN A 163 6.04 10.77 -3.75
C GLN A 163 5.91 11.69 -2.53
N LEU A 164 5.71 13.01 -2.73
CA LEU A 164 5.49 13.94 -1.63
C LEU A 164 4.15 13.68 -0.95
N LEU A 165 3.09 13.47 -1.74
CA LEU A 165 1.78 13.13 -1.20
C LEU A 165 1.76 11.75 -0.52
N LYS A 166 2.51 10.78 -1.07
CA LYS A 166 2.71 9.46 -0.45
C LYS A 166 3.39 9.58 0.92
N SER A 167 4.39 10.44 1.05
CA SER A 167 5.04 10.70 2.34
C SER A 167 4.04 11.30 3.33
N LEU A 168 3.29 12.33 2.92
CA LEU A 168 2.28 12.96 3.76
C LEU A 168 1.17 11.98 4.17
N TYR A 169 0.78 11.05 3.31
CA TYR A 169 -0.16 9.98 3.64
C TYR A 169 0.33 9.17 4.85
N TYR A 170 1.57 8.69 4.83
CA TYR A 170 2.12 7.93 5.95
C TYR A 170 2.30 8.78 7.21
N ASP A 171 2.69 10.06 7.07
CA ASP A 171 2.74 10.98 8.20
C ASP A 171 1.35 11.10 8.88
N VAL A 172 0.28 11.19 8.09
CA VAL A 172 -1.10 11.25 8.58
C VAL A 172 -1.56 9.93 9.22
N GLU A 173 -1.22 8.78 8.66
CA GLU A 173 -1.52 7.47 9.27
C GLU A 173 -0.88 7.36 10.67
N VAL A 174 0.38 7.76 10.81
CA VAL A 174 1.07 7.77 12.12
C VAL A 174 0.39 8.71 13.12
N LEU A 175 -0.10 9.86 12.68
CA LEU A 175 -0.86 10.76 13.56
C LEU A 175 -2.19 10.13 14.02
N PHE A 176 -2.89 9.40 13.16
CA PHE A 176 -4.08 8.64 13.56
C PHE A 176 -3.75 7.54 14.57
N ASP A 177 -2.63 6.83 14.40
CA ASP A 177 -2.17 5.82 15.35
C ASP A 177 -1.86 6.42 16.72
N TRP A 178 -1.23 7.60 16.76
CA TRP A 178 -0.97 8.33 18.00
C TRP A 178 -2.24 8.83 18.70
N ILE A 179 -3.26 9.24 17.94
CA ILE A 179 -4.57 9.61 18.51
C ILE A 179 -5.23 8.39 19.19
N ASN A 180 -5.08 7.22 18.61
CA ASN A 180 -5.62 5.97 19.16
C ASN A 180 -4.78 5.44 20.34
N ASP A 181 -3.75 6.17 20.80
CA ASP A 181 -2.83 5.79 21.89
C ASP A 181 -2.12 4.44 21.63
N GLY A 182 -1.92 4.09 20.35
CA GLY A 182 -1.44 2.76 19.97
C GLY A 182 -2.44 1.62 20.26
N GLN A 183 -3.68 1.92 20.69
CA GLN A 183 -4.75 0.94 20.85
C GLN A 183 -5.38 0.58 19.50
N LYS A 184 -4.61 -0.11 18.68
CA LYS A 184 -5.09 -1.19 17.81
C LYS A 184 -3.96 -2.19 17.65
N PHE A 185 -4.05 -3.32 18.34
CA PHE A 185 -3.74 -4.68 17.86
C PHE A 185 -4.28 -5.66 18.91
N GLU A 186 -5.61 -5.82 18.98
CA GLU A 186 -6.09 -7.17 19.30
C GLU A 186 -5.96 -7.96 18.01
N SER A 187 -4.96 -8.84 17.93
CA SER A 187 -4.98 -9.92 16.94
C SER A 187 -6.24 -10.73 17.24
N ILE A 188 -7.27 -10.59 16.41
CA ILE A 188 -8.46 -11.43 16.49
C ILE A 188 -8.03 -12.83 16.03
N HIS A 189 -7.47 -13.62 16.95
CA HIS A 189 -7.54 -15.06 16.81
C HIS A 189 -9.01 -15.47 16.96
N PRO A 190 -9.48 -16.48 16.21
CA PRO A 190 -10.87 -16.90 16.23
C PRO A 190 -11.15 -17.65 17.53
N LYS A 191 -11.45 -16.93 18.61
CA LYS A 191 -12.18 -17.41 19.79
C LYS A 191 -12.67 -16.24 20.64
N GLY A 192 -13.86 -15.76 20.28
CA GLY A 192 -14.88 -15.12 21.12
C GLY A 192 -14.45 -14.38 22.39
N ILE A 193 -13.84 -13.22 22.24
CA ILE A 193 -13.80 -12.21 23.31
C ILE A 193 -14.57 -10.98 22.81
N ILE A 194 -15.52 -10.52 23.63
CA ILE A 194 -16.30 -9.31 23.38
C ILE A 194 -15.41 -8.12 23.80
N PRO A 195 -15.08 -7.16 22.91
CA PRO A 195 -14.21 -6.05 23.28
C PRO A 195 -14.91 -5.13 24.28
N GLU A 196 -14.32 -4.93 25.46
CA GLU A 196 -14.71 -3.85 26.35
C GLU A 196 -14.31 -2.50 25.73
N LYS A 197 -15.27 -1.58 25.68
CA LYS A 197 -15.05 -0.20 25.20
C LYS A 197 -14.05 0.51 26.13
N ILE A 198 -12.80 0.59 25.72
CA ILE A 198 -11.82 1.47 26.37
C ILE A 198 -12.17 2.92 26.00
N ILE A 199 -12.66 3.68 26.99
CA ILE A 199 -12.84 5.13 26.88
C ILE A 199 -11.51 5.76 27.28
N THR A 200 -10.63 6.02 26.32
CA THR A 200 -9.38 6.75 26.56
C THR A 200 -9.67 8.23 26.85
N LYS A 201 -8.97 8.77 27.86
CA LYS A 201 -9.10 10.16 28.33
C LYS A 201 -8.32 11.06 27.36
N ARG A 202 -8.97 12.08 26.80
CA ARG A 202 -8.39 13.05 25.86
C ARG A 202 -7.19 13.77 26.50
N SER A 203 -6.00 13.63 25.92
CA SER A 203 -4.80 14.36 26.36
C SER A 203 -4.64 15.67 25.58
N GLU A 204 -3.92 16.65 26.14
CA GLU A 204 -3.57 17.90 25.44
C GLU A 204 -2.82 17.63 24.13
N ARG A 205 -2.02 16.56 24.10
CA ARG A 205 -1.32 16.09 22.91
C ARG A 205 -2.28 15.60 21.82
N THR A 206 -3.33 14.89 22.19
CA THR A 206 -4.39 14.45 21.26
C THR A 206 -5.04 15.66 20.58
N ASP A 207 -5.22 16.78 21.30
CA ASP A 207 -5.81 18.01 20.77
C ASP A 207 -4.89 18.77 19.83
N GLU A 208 -3.58 18.72 20.06
CA GLU A 208 -2.60 19.25 19.13
C GLU A 208 -2.60 18.45 17.81
N ILE A 209 -2.63 17.11 17.88
CA ILE A 209 -2.68 16.25 16.69
C ILE A 209 -3.96 16.49 15.88
N ILE A 210 -5.13 16.53 16.53
CA ILE A 210 -6.41 16.80 15.85
C ILE A 210 -6.38 18.14 15.13
N ARG A 211 -5.85 19.21 15.77
CA ARG A 211 -5.72 20.53 15.13
C ARG A 211 -4.81 20.51 13.91
N ILE A 212 -3.75 19.71 13.91
CA ILE A 212 -2.88 19.55 12.74
C ILE A 212 -3.60 18.77 11.63
N LEU A 213 -4.36 17.72 11.95
CA LEU A 213 -5.17 17.02 10.95
C LEU A 213 -6.23 17.95 10.32
N GLU A 214 -6.87 18.81 11.11
CA GLU A 214 -7.79 19.85 10.63
C GLU A 214 -7.08 20.87 9.75
N TYR A 215 -5.88 21.30 10.12
CA TYR A 215 -5.07 22.18 9.28
C TYR A 215 -4.73 21.53 7.93
N ILE A 216 -4.36 20.24 7.94
CA ILE A 216 -4.05 19.49 6.72
C ILE A 216 -5.27 19.41 5.81
N ASP A 217 -6.44 19.02 6.34
CA ASP A 217 -7.67 18.90 5.54
C ASP A 217 -8.08 20.23 4.88
N ASN A 218 -7.92 21.35 5.62
CA ASN A 218 -8.21 22.69 5.13
C ASN A 218 -7.16 23.22 4.13
N THR A 219 -5.91 22.76 4.24
CA THR A 219 -4.80 23.23 3.38
C THR A 219 -4.74 22.47 2.05
N LEU A 220 -5.07 21.16 2.05
CA LEU A 220 -5.05 20.31 0.86
C LEU A 220 -6.29 20.53 -0.01
N ILE A 221 -6.28 21.60 -0.79
CA ILE A 221 -7.35 21.95 -1.73
C ILE A 221 -7.02 21.46 -3.14
N THR A 222 -5.83 21.79 -3.64
CA THR A 222 -5.39 21.47 -5.00
C THR A 222 -4.37 20.33 -5.05
N PHE A 223 -3.86 19.91 -3.90
CA PHE A 223 -2.78 18.91 -3.75
C PHE A 223 -1.49 19.36 -4.46
N SER A 224 -1.25 20.67 -4.51
CA SER A 224 0.00 21.22 -5.03
C SER A 224 1.18 20.90 -4.11
N ASN A 225 2.40 20.89 -4.64
CA ASN A 225 3.59 20.69 -3.81
C ASN A 225 3.69 21.74 -2.69
N GLU A 226 3.25 22.97 -2.92
CA GLU A 226 3.29 24.03 -1.91
C GLU A 226 2.37 23.69 -0.71
N GLU A 227 1.13 23.25 -1.00
CA GLU A 227 0.19 22.80 0.03
C GLU A 227 0.73 21.59 0.80
N ILE A 228 1.24 20.58 0.07
CA ILE A 228 1.79 19.36 0.68
C ILE A 228 2.97 19.69 1.60
N ILE A 229 3.90 20.55 1.16
CA ILE A 229 5.05 20.95 1.96
C ILE A 229 4.62 21.73 3.21
N LYS A 230 3.65 22.64 3.09
CA LYS A 230 3.08 23.35 4.27
C LYS A 230 2.53 22.36 5.30
N CYS A 231 1.79 21.35 4.85
CA CYS A 231 1.28 20.28 5.71
C CYS A 231 2.40 19.49 6.39
N GLN A 232 3.44 19.08 5.66
CA GLN A 232 4.58 18.35 6.22
C GLN A 232 5.33 19.17 7.28
N ILE A 233 5.54 20.47 7.04
CA ILE A 233 6.16 21.38 8.01
C ILE A 233 5.31 21.46 9.29
N ALA A 234 3.98 21.53 9.15
CA ALA A 234 3.07 21.57 10.28
C ALA A 234 3.17 20.30 11.14
N ILE A 235 3.28 19.12 10.51
CA ILE A 235 3.47 17.83 11.21
C ILE A 235 4.82 17.78 11.96
N GLN A 236 5.90 18.28 11.35
CA GLN A 236 7.24 18.27 11.98
C GLN A 236 7.27 19.00 13.32
N SER A 237 6.40 19.98 13.54
CA SER A 237 6.26 20.68 14.81
C SER A 237 5.80 19.78 15.96
N ILE A 238 5.02 18.73 15.68
CA ILE A 238 4.58 17.71 16.64
C ILE A 238 5.67 16.64 16.83
N ILE A 239 6.25 16.15 15.72
CA ILE A 239 7.26 15.09 15.76
C ILE A 239 8.51 15.54 16.53
N SER A 240 9.00 16.76 16.28
CA SER A 240 10.20 17.28 16.93
C SER A 240 10.05 17.43 18.45
N LYS A 241 8.85 17.81 18.94
CA LYS A 241 8.55 17.87 20.38
C LYS A 241 8.54 16.47 21.03
N THR A 242 8.13 15.45 20.26
CA THR A 242 8.04 14.06 20.73
C THR A 242 9.43 13.46 21.00
N ILE A 243 10.40 13.70 20.11
CA ILE A 243 11.79 13.22 20.27
C ILE A 243 12.45 13.86 21.51
N ILE A 244 12.20 15.15 21.74
CA ILE A 244 12.75 15.86 22.90
C ILE A 244 12.20 15.28 24.21
N LEU A 245 10.88 15.03 24.30
CA LEU A 245 10.25 14.47 25.50
C LEU A 245 10.76 13.06 25.85
N GLN A 246 11.02 12.20 24.86
CA GLN A 246 11.63 10.88 25.09
C GLN A 246 13.09 10.99 25.58
N SER A 247 13.86 11.94 25.07
CA SER A 247 15.25 12.17 25.51
C SER A 247 15.36 12.76 26.93
N SER A 248 14.36 13.53 27.38
CA SER A 248 14.30 14.06 28.75
C SER A 248 13.87 13.04 29.81
N GLY A 249 13.31 11.89 29.41
CA GLY A 249 12.90 10.82 30.33
C GLY A 249 14.01 9.85 30.75
N LEU A 250 15.20 9.91 30.12
CA LEU A 250 16.30 8.97 30.39
C LEU A 250 17.29 9.44 31.48
N TRP A 251 17.09 10.60 32.10
CA TRP A 251 18.08 11.18 33.04
C TRP A 251 17.71 11.11 34.53
N LEU A 252 16.60 10.46 34.91
CA LEU A 252 16.12 10.46 36.31
C LEU A 252 16.43 9.18 37.12
N LEU A 253 17.30 8.29 36.63
CA LEU A 253 17.58 7.01 37.30
C LEU A 253 19.07 6.67 37.41
N VAL A 254 19.92 7.63 37.79
CA VAL A 254 21.20 7.31 38.45
C VAL A 254 21.59 8.45 39.41
N MET A 255 21.27 8.31 40.70
CA MET A 255 22.06 8.93 41.77
C MET A 255 22.41 7.85 42.80
N PRO A 256 23.70 7.57 43.04
CA PRO A 256 24.10 6.61 44.05
C PRO A 256 24.12 7.28 45.44
N ILE A 257 23.60 6.57 46.44
CA ILE A 257 24.09 6.62 47.83
C ILE A 257 24.65 5.24 48.12
#